data_AF-A0A1E7YT10-F1
#
_entry.id   AF-A0A1E7YT10-F1
#
_cell.length_a   1.000
_cell.length_b   1.000
_cell.length_c   1.000
_cell.angle_alpha   90.00
_cell.angle_beta   90.00
_cell.angle_gamma   90.00
#
_symmetry.space_group_name_H-M   'P 1'
#
loop_
_entity.id
_entity.type
_entity.pdbx_description
1 polymer ?
#
loop_
_entity_poly.entity_id
_entity_poly.type
_entity_poly.pdbx_seq_one_letter_code
_entity_poly.pdbx_strand_id
1 'polypeptide(L)' 'MTCETLEFQMDEDLVEPLLTGWLLRRVDPCSRALYEERKAAGVHFEQAILDVVRNAALVEVLEWVARNRLDVTRNETHR' A
#
# COMPACT_ATOMS: atom_id res chain seq x y z
N MET A 1 26.98 16.30 -28.37
CA MET A 1 26.74 15.25 -27.36
C MET A 1 25.23 15.24 -27.13
N THR A 2 24.49 14.41 -27.85
CA THR A 2 23.03 14.34 -27.79
C THR A 2 22.65 13.21 -26.83
N CYS A 3 21.93 13.56 -25.77
CA CYS A 3 21.36 12.58 -24.86
C CYS A 3 20.20 11.92 -25.61
N GLU A 4 20.39 10.68 -26.06
CA GLU A 4 19.31 9.88 -26.62
C GLU A 4 18.37 9.49 -25.47
N THR A 5 17.11 9.86 -25.57
CA THR A 5 16.07 9.37 -24.66
C THR A 5 15.93 7.87 -24.89
N LEU A 6 16.30 7.06 -23.90
CA LEU A 6 15.99 5.65 -23.87
C LEU A 6 14.47 5.50 -23.74
N GLU A 7 13.77 5.30 -24.85
CA GLU A 7 12.39 4.85 -24.85
C GLU A 7 12.36 3.39 -24.41
N PHE A 8 12.15 3.18 -23.11
CA PHE A 8 11.91 1.86 -22.57
C PHE A 8 10.48 1.45 -22.95
N GLN A 9 10.34 0.67 -24.03
CA GLN A 9 9.08 0.04 -24.39
C GLN A 9 8.79 -1.08 -23.37
N MET A 10 8.17 -0.70 -22.26
CA MET A 10 7.67 -1.66 -21.29
C MET A 10 6.34 -2.19 -21.81
N ASP A 11 6.23 -3.50 -21.94
CA ASP A 11 4.98 -4.16 -22.31
C ASP A 11 3.92 -3.80 -21.27
N GLU A 12 2.88 -3.09 -21.69
CA GLU A 12 1.81 -2.60 -20.81
C GLU A 12 1.13 -3.76 -20.08
N ASP A 13 1.10 -4.95 -20.70
CA ASP A 13 0.55 -6.18 -20.14
C ASP A 13 1.33 -6.69 -18.91
N LEU A 14 2.58 -6.23 -18.72
CA LEU A 14 3.43 -6.60 -17.58
C LEU A 14 3.33 -5.60 -16.41
N VAL A 15 2.75 -4.41 -16.61
CA VAL A 15 2.67 -3.37 -15.57
C VAL A 15 1.84 -3.84 -14.39
N GLU A 16 0.61 -4.33 -14.64
CA GLU A 16 -0.31 -4.69 -13.56
C GLU A 16 0.19 -5.86 -12.71
N PRO A 17 0.69 -6.97 -13.28
CA PRO A 17 1.22 -8.08 -12.49
C PRO A 17 2.43 -7.68 -11.64
N LEU A 18 3.33 -6.85 -12.18
CA LEU A 18 4.53 -6.40 -11.47
C LEU A 18 4.19 -5.45 -10.30
N LEU A 19 3.32 -4.47 -10.54
CA LEU A 19 2.86 -3.54 -9.51
C LEU A 19 2.06 -4.24 -8.42
N THR A 20 1.13 -5.12 -8.81
CA THR A 20 0.36 -5.94 -7.87
C THR A 20 1.29 -6.79 -7.02
N GLY A 21 2.20 -7.54 -7.64
CA GLY A 21 3.14 -8.38 -6.92
C GLY A 21 4.07 -7.60 -5.99
N TRP A 22 4.53 -6.42 -6.41
CA TRP A 22 5.36 -5.53 -5.59
C TRP A 22 4.60 -4.98 -4.37
N LEU A 23 3.35 -4.54 -4.57
CA LEU A 23 2.52 -3.93 -3.54
C LEU A 23 2.05 -4.96 -2.50
N LEU A 24 1.50 -6.10 -2.96
CA LEU A 24 0.93 -7.12 -2.08
C LEU A 24 1.96 -7.77 -1.15
N ARG A 25 3.25 -7.69 -1.46
CA ARG A 25 4.35 -8.14 -0.58
C ARG A 25 4.66 -7.17 0.57
N ARG A 26 4.20 -5.91 0.50
CA ARG A 26 4.56 -4.84 1.44
C ARG A 26 3.41 -4.40 2.34
N VAL A 27 2.18 -4.59 1.89
CA VAL A 27 1.00 -4.22 2.65
C VAL A 27 0.62 -5.30 3.66
N ASP A 28 -0.10 -4.90 4.70
CA ASP A 28 -0.61 -5.80 5.73
C ASP A 28 -1.65 -6.79 5.17
N PRO A 29 -1.95 -7.89 5.88
CA PRO A 29 -2.90 -8.91 5.43
C PRO A 29 -4.31 -8.38 5.11
N CYS A 30 -4.80 -7.36 5.82
CA CYS A 30 -6.12 -6.78 5.58
C CYS A 30 -6.13 -5.98 4.27
N SER A 31 -5.08 -5.19 4.02
CA SER A 31 -4.89 -4.51 2.74
C SER A 31 -4.78 -5.49 1.56
N ARG A 32 -4.16 -6.66 1.76
CA ARG A 32 -4.16 -7.73 0.74
C ARG A 32 -5.55 -8.31 0.51
N ALA A 33 -6.31 -8.59 1.56
CA ALA A 33 -7.67 -9.10 1.44
C ALA A 33 -8.58 -8.10 0.70
N LEU A 34 -8.42 -6.80 0.97
CA LEU A 34 -9.13 -5.74 0.26
C LEU A 34 -8.85 -5.76 -1.24
N TYR A 35 -7.60 -5.99 -1.67
CA TYR A 35 -7.27 -6.11 -3.10
C TYR A 35 -8.04 -7.25 -3.78
N GLU A 36 -8.05 -8.44 -3.17
CA GLU A 36 -8.76 -9.60 -3.72
C GLU A 36 -10.27 -9.37 -3.78
N GLU A 37 -10.86 -8.70 -2.78
CA GLU A 37 -12.27 -8.30 -2.78
C GLU A 37 -12.58 -7.33 -3.92
N ARG A 38 -11.75 -6.29 -4.11
CA ARG A 38 -11.90 -5.32 -5.21
C ARG A 38 -11.79 -5.97 -6.57
N LYS A 39 -10.80 -6.87 -6.73
CA LYS A 39 -10.62 -7.65 -7.95
C LYS A 39 -11.82 -8.55 -8.24
N ALA A 40 -12.34 -9.26 -7.23
CA ALA A 40 -13.52 -10.10 -7.36
C ALA A 40 -14.78 -9.29 -7.71
N ALA A 41 -14.87 -8.05 -7.24
CA ALA A 41 -15.93 -7.11 -7.59
C ALA A 41 -15.78 -6.47 -8.99
N GLY A 42 -14.73 -6.81 -9.75
CA GLY A 42 -14.49 -6.26 -11.08
C GLY A 42 -14.05 -4.80 -11.07
N VAL A 43 -13.50 -4.32 -9.96
CA VAL A 43 -12.98 -2.95 -9.86
C VAL A 43 -11.72 -2.82 -10.71
N HIS A 44 -11.60 -1.69 -11.42
CA HIS A 44 -10.44 -1.38 -12.25
C HIS A 44 -9.13 -1.47 -11.45
N PHE A 45 -8.08 -2.00 -12.07
CA PHE A 45 -6.78 -2.23 -11.43
C PHE A 45 -6.27 -1.01 -10.66
N GLU A 46 -6.24 0.16 -11.30
CA GLU A 46 -5.75 1.41 -10.70
C GLU A 46 -6.55 1.77 -9.43
N GLN A 47 -7.87 1.61 -9.47
CA GLN A 47 -8.74 1.93 -8.35
C GLN A 47 -8.56 0.91 -7.21
N ALA A 48 -8.40 -0.38 -7.54
CA ALA A 48 -8.09 -1.41 -6.56
C ALA A 48 -6.76 -1.12 -5.84
N ILE A 49 -5.72 -0.71 -6.58
CA ILE A 49 -4.42 -0.33 -6.01
C ILE A 49 -4.53 0.92 -5.12
N LEU A 50 -5.26 1.95 -5.55
CA LEU A 50 -5.47 3.16 -4.75
C LEU A 50 -6.16 2.84 -3.42
N ASP A 51 -7.14 1.96 -3.41
CA ASP A 51 -7.84 1.56 -2.19
C ASP A 51 -6.93 0.79 -1.23
N VAL A 52 -6.07 -0.08 -1.74
CA VAL A 52 -5.07 -0.81 -0.96
C VAL A 52 -4.06 0.15 -0.33
N VAL A 53 -3.53 1.11 -1.08
CA VAL A 53 -2.58 2.11 -0.56
C VAL A 53 -3.21 2.98 0.51
N ARG A 54 -4.47 3.43 0.30
CA ARG A 54 -5.23 4.19 1.30
C ARG A 54 -5.44 3.39 2.58
N ASN A 55 -5.81 2.11 2.46
CA ASN A 55 -6.01 1.25 3.62
C ASN A 55 -4.71 1.04 4.41
N ALA A 56 -3.60 0.75 3.72
CA ALA A 56 -2.28 0.58 4.34
C ALA A 56 -1.86 1.86 5.10
N ALA A 57 -2.03 3.04 4.49
CA ALA A 57 -1.71 4.31 5.14
C ALA A 57 -2.57 4.56 6.40
N LEU A 58 -3.86 4.20 6.37
CA LEU A 58 -4.73 4.30 7.54
C LEU A 58 -4.28 3.37 8.67
N VAL A 59 -3.89 2.14 8.36
CA VAL A 59 -3.35 1.18 9.33
C VAL A 59 -2.10 1.74 10.00
N GLU A 60 -1.15 2.26 9.22
CA GLU A 60 0.08 2.89 9.78
C GLU A 60 -0.24 4.05 10.73
N VAL A 61 -1.20 4.91 10.37
CA VAL A 61 -1.64 6.02 11.23
C VAL A 61 -2.27 5.49 12.52
N LEU A 62 -3.14 4.48 12.45
CA LEU A 62 -3.76 3.88 13.63
C LEU A 62 -2.73 3.23 14.55
N GLU A 63 -1.74 2.52 14.01
CA GLU A 63 -0.64 1.95 14.78
C GLU A 63 0.22 3.02 15.44
N TRP A 64 0.47 4.14 14.75
CA TRP A 64 1.16 5.28 15.34
C TRP A 64 0.34 5.88 16.49
N VAL A 65 -0.96 6.14 16.31
CA VAL A 65 -1.84 6.67 17.36
C VAL A 65 -1.87 5.73 18.58
N ALA A 66 -1.97 4.42 18.35
CA ALA A 66 -2.00 3.42 19.41
C ALA A 66 -0.71 3.42 20.24
N ARG A 67 0.46 3.47 19.58
CA ARG A 67 1.76 3.56 20.25
C ARG A 67 1.88 4.81 21.12
N ASN A 68 1.53 5.97 20.58
CA ASN A 68 1.62 7.23 21.31
C ASN A 68 0.72 7.27 22.56
N ARG A 69 -0.47 6.66 22.52
CA ARG A 69 -1.34 6.57 23.72
C ARG A 69 -0.76 5.67 24.81
N LEU A 70 -0.13 4.56 24.43
CA LEU A 70 0.52 3.66 25.38
C LEU A 70 1.72 4.33 26.06
N ASP A 71 2.49 5.12 25.32
CA ASP A 71 3.65 5.84 25.84
C ASP A 71 3.26 6.94 26.85
N VAL A 72 2.15 7.66 26.60
CA VAL A 72 1.62 8.65 27.56
C VAL A 72 1.21 7.97 28.87
N THR A 73 0.43 6.88 28.79
CA THR A 73 -0.07 6.16 29.97
C THR A 73 1.07 5.60 30.83
N ARG A 74 2.12 5.10 30.18
CA ARG A 74 3.29 4.51 30.84
C ARG A 74 4.14 5.56 31.57
N ASN A 75 4.24 6.77 31.04
CA ASN A 75 4.98 7.87 31.67
C ASN A 75 4.26 8.45 32.92
N GLU A 76 2.93 8.33 33.00
CA GLU A 76 2.15 8.75 34.17
C GLU A 76 2.25 7.75 35.33
N THR A 77 2.45 6.47 35.05
CA THR A 77 2.50 5.41 36.09
C THR A 77 3.88 5.33 36.79
N HIS A 78 4.92 5.92 36.20
CA HIS A 78 6.29 5.95 36.73
C HIS A 78 6.69 7.30 37.36
N ARG A 79 5.74 8.25 37.49
CA ARG A 79 5.88 9.46 38.30
C ARG A 79 5.32 9.22 39.70
#